data_AF-A0A562E3N1-F1
#
_entry.id   AF-A0A562E3N1-F1
#
_cell.length_a   1.000
_cell.length_b   1.000
_cell.length_c   1.000
_cell.angle_alpha   90.00
_cell.angle_beta   90.00
_cell.angle_gamma   90.00
#
_symmetry.space_group_name_H-M   'P 1'
#
loop_
_entity.id
_entity.type
_entity.pdbx_description
1 polymer ?
#
loop_
_entity_poly.entity_id
_entity_poly.type
_entity_poly.pdbx_seq_one_letter_code
_entity_poly.pdbx_strand_id
1 'polypeptide(L)'
;MTDIAEVEILAASNTADRGLRALADLAAAAAGSNYRVVGGHMVHLLGRLYPTDTAARVTADADAGMQTVAAADVTFHTALLARAIGW
;
A
#
# COMPACT_ATOMS: atom_id res chain seq x y z
N MET A 1 0.25 -0.14 25.74
CA MET A 1 1.09 -0.82 24.73
C MET A 1 0.20 -1.04 23.53
N THR A 2 0.42 -0.32 22.44
CA THR A 2 -0.27 -0.64 21.18
C THR A 2 0.41 -1.89 20.66
N ASP A 3 -0.30 -3.01 20.66
CA ASP A 3 0.21 -4.26 20.11
C ASP A 3 0.49 -4.04 18.62
N ILE A 4 1.72 -4.30 18.18
CA ILE A 4 2.09 -4.11 16.78
C ILE A 4 1.58 -5.34 16.03
N ALA A 5 0.50 -5.16 15.27
CA ALA A 5 -0.02 -6.23 14.43
C ALA A 5 0.86 -6.40 13.19
N GLU A 6 1.57 -7.52 13.12
CA GLU A 6 2.31 -7.94 11.94
C GLU A 6 1.38 -8.68 10.97
N VAL A 7 1.43 -8.31 9.68
CA VAL A 7 0.56 -8.86 8.64
C VAL A 7 1.41 -9.39 7.49
N GLU A 8 1.43 -10.71 7.33
CA GLU A 8 1.99 -11.38 6.16
C GLU A 8 0.92 -11.53 5.07
N ILE A 9 1.25 -11.10 3.85
CA ILE A 9 0.39 -11.25 2.66
C ILE A 9 1.21 -11.89 1.55
N LEU A 10 0.70 -13.02 1.03
CA LEU A 10 1.31 -13.73 -0.09
C LEU A 10 0.62 -13.36 -1.41
N ALA A 11 1.43 -13.05 -2.43
CA ALA A 11 0.92 -12.84 -3.78
C ALA A 11 0.52 -14.18 -4.42
N ALA A 12 -0.76 -14.34 -4.76
CA ALA A 12 -1.26 -15.50 -5.48
C ALA A 12 -1.14 -15.37 -7.02
N SER A 13 -0.69 -14.23 -7.53
CA SER A 13 -0.53 -13.95 -8.96
C SER A 13 0.47 -12.83 -9.22
N ASN A 14 0.96 -12.71 -10.46
CA ASN A 14 1.83 -11.60 -10.87
C ASN A 14 1.16 -10.23 -10.71
N THR A 15 -0.16 -10.15 -10.91
CA THR A 15 -0.92 -8.92 -10.69
C THR A 15 -0.90 -8.52 -9.22
N ALA A 16 -1.10 -9.49 -8.32
CA ALA A 16 -1.03 -9.26 -6.87
C ALA A 16 0.39 -8.89 -6.41
N ASP A 17 1.43 -9.52 -6.98
CA ASP A 17 2.82 -9.18 -6.70
C ASP A 17 3.13 -7.72 -7.06
N ARG A 18 2.72 -7.28 -8.26
CA ARG A 18 2.87 -5.87 -8.67
C ARG A 18 2.12 -4.91 -7.77
N GLY A 19 0.91 -5.25 -7.34
CA GLY A 19 0.17 -4.46 -6.35
C GLY A 19 0.95 -4.32 -5.03
N LEU A 20 1.44 -5.44 -4.48
CA LEU A 20 2.23 -5.42 -3.25
C LEU A 20 3.54 -4.63 -3.38
N ARG A 21 4.22 -4.70 -4.52
CA ARG A 21 5.39 -3.87 -4.81
C ARG A 21 5.03 -2.39 -4.89
N ALA A 22 3.96 -2.04 -5.60
CA ALA A 22 3.46 -0.67 -5.67
C ALA A 22 3.11 -0.14 -4.27
N LEU A 23 2.50 -0.97 -3.41
CA LEU A 23 2.21 -0.61 -2.02
C LEU A 23 3.49 -0.37 -1.21
N ALA A 24 4.50 -1.22 -1.36
CA ALA A 24 5.79 -1.07 -0.69
C ALA A 24 6.50 0.23 -1.13
N ASP A 25 6.52 0.51 -2.44
CA ASP A 25 7.11 1.72 -3.00
C ASP A 25 6.39 2.98 -2.52
N LEU A 26 5.05 2.96 -2.50
CA LEU A 26 4.21 4.03 -1.97
C LEU A 26 4.47 4.28 -0.49
N ALA A 27 4.49 3.22 0.32
CA ALA A 27 4.72 3.31 1.76
C ALA A 27 6.12 3.89 2.08
N ALA A 28 7.12 3.47 1.32
CA ALA A 28 8.48 3.97 1.46
C ALA A 28 8.64 5.42 0.98
N ALA A 29 7.95 5.83 -0.10
CA ALA A 29 7.96 7.21 -0.59
C ALA A 29 7.19 8.15 0.36
N ALA A 30 6.10 7.68 0.97
CA ALA A 30 5.30 8.44 1.92
C ALA A 30 5.85 8.40 3.36
N ALA A 31 7.02 7.79 3.57
CA ALA A 31 7.64 7.69 4.90
C ALA A 31 7.79 9.07 5.55
N GLY A 32 7.30 9.22 6.78
CA GLY A 32 7.28 10.50 7.51
C GLY A 32 6.11 11.42 7.16
N SER A 33 5.30 11.09 6.14
CA SER A 33 4.04 11.77 5.85
C SER A 33 2.88 11.14 6.60
N ASN A 34 1.83 11.92 6.85
CA ASN A 34 0.57 11.39 7.35
C ASN A 34 -0.25 10.87 6.16
N TYR A 35 -0.20 9.56 5.92
CA TYR A 35 -0.96 8.88 4.87
C TYR A 35 -1.71 7.66 5.43
N ARG A 36 -2.71 7.20 4.68
CA ARG A 36 -3.45 5.97 4.95
C ARG A 36 -3.48 5.13 3.69
N VAL A 37 -3.28 3.83 3.83
CA VAL A 37 -3.58 2.88 2.75
C VAL A 37 -5.08 2.85 2.54
N VAL A 38 -5.54 3.04 1.30
CA VAL A 38 -6.95 2.95 0.91
C VAL A 38 -7.12 1.94 -0.22
N GLY A 39 -8.34 1.80 -0.75
CA GLY A 39 -8.58 0.92 -1.90
C GLY A 39 -8.44 -0.57 -1.60
N GLY A 40 -8.00 -1.35 -2.60
CA GLY A 40 -7.93 -2.81 -2.52
C GLY A 40 -7.00 -3.33 -1.43
N HIS A 41 -5.83 -2.71 -1.27
CA HIS A 41 -4.86 -3.09 -0.24
C HIS A 41 -5.37 -2.85 1.18
N MET A 42 -6.14 -1.78 1.41
CA MET A 42 -6.78 -1.55 2.71
C MET A 42 -7.73 -2.70 3.08
N VAL A 43 -8.58 -3.13 2.15
CA VAL A 43 -9.51 -4.25 2.37
C VAL A 43 -8.73 -5.54 2.67
N HIS A 44 -7.62 -5.77 1.96
CA HIS A 44 -6.80 -6.96 2.17
C HIS A 44 -6.14 -6.98 3.56
N LEU A 45 -5.56 -5.86 4.00
CA LEU A 45 -4.95 -5.72 5.33
C LEU A 45 -5.99 -5.90 6.44
N LEU A 46 -7.16 -5.25 6.30
CA LEU A 46 -8.24 -5.36 7.27
C LEU A 46 -8.81 -6.78 7.32
N GLY A 47 -8.97 -7.45 6.18
CA GLY A 47 -9.43 -8.84 6.13
C GLY A 47 -8.50 -9.82 6.84
N ARG A 48 -7.20 -9.48 6.99
CA ARG A 48 -6.25 -10.28 7.77
C ARG A 48 -6.43 -10.06 9.28
N LEU A 49 -6.68 -8.83 9.70
CA LEU A 49 -6.90 -8.48 11.12
C LEU A 49 -8.30 -8.86 11.60
N TYR A 50 -9.28 -8.83 10.69
CA TYR A 50 -10.69 -9.10 10.93
C TYR A 50 -11.17 -10.14 9.91
N PRO A 51 -10.95 -11.44 10.17
CA PRO A 51 -11.30 -12.51 9.24
C PRO A 51 -12.79 -12.48 8.89
N THR A 52 -13.10 -12.55 7.59
CA THR A 52 -14.45 -12.66 7.05
C THR A 52 -14.47 -13.73 5.96
N ASP A 53 -15.65 -14.27 5.64
CA ASP A 53 -15.82 -15.28 4.57
C ASP A 53 -15.69 -14.70 3.14
N THR A 54 -15.27 -13.45 3.01
CA THR A 54 -15.14 -12.76 1.73
C THR A 54 -13.82 -13.11 1.06
N ALA A 55 -13.88 -13.48 -0.23
CA ALA A 55 -12.67 -13.75 -1.01
C ALA A 55 -11.75 -12.52 -1.09
N ALA A 56 -10.45 -12.74 -0.94
CA ALA A 56 -9.45 -11.68 -1.07
C ALA A 56 -9.52 -11.04 -2.46
N ARG A 57 -9.67 -9.72 -2.50
CA ARG A 57 -9.71 -8.96 -3.75
C ARG A 57 -8.30 -8.78 -4.29
N VAL A 58 -8.06 -9.22 -5.52
CA VAL A 58 -6.82 -8.92 -6.25
C VAL A 58 -6.83 -7.46 -6.67
N THR A 59 -5.74 -6.74 -6.40
CA THR A 59 -5.52 -5.35 -6.81
C THR A 59 -4.13 -5.26 -7.45
N ALA A 60 -3.99 -4.45 -8.50
CA ALA A 60 -2.76 -4.33 -9.29
C ALA A 60 -1.98 -3.03 -8.97
N ASP A 61 -2.63 -2.15 -8.22
CA ASP A 61 -2.28 -0.78 -7.91
C ASP A 61 -2.27 -0.57 -6.40
N ALA A 62 -1.75 0.59 -5.98
CA ALA A 62 -1.75 0.99 -4.59
C ALA A 62 -2.26 2.43 -4.45
N ASP A 63 -3.22 2.61 -3.53
CA ASP A 63 -3.85 3.89 -3.27
C ASP A 63 -3.49 4.42 -1.89
N ALA A 64 -3.25 5.72 -1.79
CA ALA A 64 -3.08 6.43 -0.53
C ALA A 64 -4.09 7.56 -0.37
N GLY A 65 -4.71 7.63 0.81
CA GLY A 65 -5.37 8.84 1.30
C GLY A 65 -4.36 9.71 2.05
N MET A 66 -4.17 10.95 1.61
CA MET A 66 -3.28 11.92 2.26
C MET A 66 -3.75 13.36 2.01
N GLN A 67 -3.15 14.34 2.68
CA GLN A 67 -3.46 15.75 2.43
C GLN A 67 -3.05 16.15 1.01
N THR A 68 -3.84 17.03 0.38
CA THR A 68 -3.60 17.48 -1.00
C THR A 68 -2.23 18.12 -1.19
N VAL A 69 -1.77 18.88 -0.19
CA VAL A 69 -0.43 19.48 -0.19
C VAL A 69 0.70 18.44 -0.19
N ALA A 70 0.52 17.32 0.52
CA ALA A 70 1.49 16.22 0.52
C ALA A 70 1.42 15.43 -0.80
N ALA A 71 0.22 15.21 -1.34
CA ALA A 71 0.03 14.52 -2.61
C ALA A 71 0.62 15.32 -3.80
N ALA A 72 0.59 16.65 -3.73
CA ALA A 72 1.13 17.54 -4.75
C ALA A 72 2.64 17.84 -4.55
N ASP A 73 3.26 17.31 -3.49
CA ASP A 73 4.65 17.59 -3.18
C ASP A 73 5.61 16.92 -4.19
N VAL A 74 6.53 17.72 -4.74
CA VAL A 74 7.45 17.23 -5.77
C VAL A 74 8.44 16.21 -5.22
N THR A 75 8.81 16.31 -3.94
CA THR A 75 9.72 15.37 -3.29
C THR A 75 9.04 14.01 -3.19
N PHE A 76 7.76 13.97 -2.80
CA PHE A 76 6.97 12.75 -2.79
C PHE A 76 6.87 12.12 -4.19
N HIS A 77 6.58 12.94 -5.21
CA HIS A 77 6.55 12.48 -6.60
C HIS A 77 7.90 11.91 -7.08
N THR A 78 9.00 12.60 -6.85
CA THR A 78 10.35 12.13 -7.21
C THR A 78 10.72 10.86 -6.45
N ALA A 79 10.34 10.75 -5.17
CA ALA A 79 10.57 9.56 -4.36
C ALA A 79 9.81 8.34 -4.89
N LEU A 80 8.58 8.52 -5.38
CA LEU A 80 7.83 7.47 -6.07
C LEU A 80 8.51 7.06 -7.37
N LEU A 81 8.87 8.02 -8.22
CA LEU A 81 9.52 7.74 -9.50
C LEU A 81 10.84 6.98 -9.33
N ALA A 82 11.67 7.36 -8.35
CA ALA A 82 12.95 6.68 -8.09
C ALA A 82 12.78 5.21 -7.70
N ARG A 83 11.63 4.81 -7.18
CA ARG A 83 11.33 3.44 -6.74
C ARG A 83 10.67 2.60 -7.83
N ALA A 84 9.87 3.23 -8.69
CA ALA A 84 9.16 2.58 -9.79
C ALA A 84 10.07 2.05 -10.92
N ILE A 85 11.40 2.26 -10.86
CA ILE A 85 12.35 1.91 -11.94
C ILE A 85 12.96 0.51 -11.80
N GLY A 86 12.42 -0.35 -10.93
CA GLY A 86 13.09 -1.58 -10.48
C GLY A 86 12.47 -2.91 -10.90
N TRP A 87 11.29 -2.93 -11.55
CA TRP A 87 10.55 -4.18 -11.78
C TRP A 87 9.53 -4.10 -12.91
#